data_AF-A0A9D9E5W1-F1
#
_entry.id   AF-A0A9D9E5W1-F1
#
_cell.length_a   1.000
_cell.length_b   1.000
_cell.length_c   1.000
_cell.angle_alpha   90.00
_cell.angle_beta   90.00
_cell.angle_gamma   90.00
#
_symmetry.space_group_name_H-M   'P 1'
#
loop_
_entity.id
_entity.type
_entity.pdbx_description
1 polymer ?
#
loop_
_entity_poly.entity_id
_entity_poly.type
_entity_poly.pdbx_seq_one_letter_code
_entity_poly.pdbx_strand_id
1 'polypeptide(L)'
;MDKTQDKIIQATVEWVENDDYKNLSMRKLAAKIGMTTGAIYKYFRNKDELFYQVSVKLSQEFAEQVITTPEDSAKEEILSLANQFCQLSQEQPKITNFLFFNSSLSNFYQNTNHDFKFYDQVMELVWQVNQKGITDQQFFTQIWSFIQGYSLLILNGVTNYDQSLVERTLDEIIRGSRK
;
A
#
# COMPACT_ATOMS: atom_id res chain seq x y z
N MET A 1 9.65 20.44 4.03
CA MET A 1 8.18 20.36 3.97
C MET A 1 7.58 21.44 4.85
N ASP A 2 6.41 21.97 4.49
CA ASP A 2 5.67 22.91 5.35
C ASP A 2 5.12 22.14 6.57
N LYS A 3 5.46 22.58 7.78
CA LYS A 3 5.01 21.96 9.04
C LYS A 3 3.48 21.81 9.12
N THR A 4 2.73 22.68 8.45
CA THR A 4 1.27 22.63 8.41
C THR A 4 0.75 21.56 7.47
N GLN A 5 1.39 21.39 6.31
CA GLN A 5 1.06 20.33 5.36
C GLN A 5 1.27 18.96 6.01
N ASP A 6 2.41 18.77 6.68
CA ASP A 6 2.74 17.53 7.40
C ASP A 6 1.72 17.25 8.51
N LYS A 7 1.30 18.29 9.25
CA LYS A 7 0.26 18.16 10.28
C LYS A 7 -1.09 17.71 9.70
N ILE A 8 -1.48 18.22 8.53
CA ILE A 8 -2.73 17.82 7.86
C ILE A 8 -2.65 16.35 7.40
N ILE A 9 -1.51 15.94 6.83
CA ILE A 9 -1.25 14.56 6.40
C ILE A 9 -1.31 13.63 7.61
N GLN A 10 -0.57 13.92 8.68
CA GLN A 10 -0.53 13.09 9.88
C GLN A 10 -1.91 12.92 10.51
N ALA A 11 -2.67 14.01 10.65
CA ALA A 11 -4.02 13.93 11.20
C ALA A 11 -4.99 13.11 10.33
N THR A 12 -4.71 13.01 9.04
CA THR A 12 -5.46 12.17 8.09
C THR A 12 -5.03 10.71 8.19
N VAL A 13 -3.73 10.42 8.32
CA VAL A 13 -3.23 9.06 8.63
C VAL A 13 -3.89 8.52 9.90
N GLU A 14 -3.85 9.30 10.99
CA GLU A 14 -4.52 8.95 12.24
C GLU A 14 -6.03 8.73 12.06
N TRP A 15 -6.67 9.47 11.15
CA TRP A 15 -8.09 9.24 10.86
C TRP A 15 -8.29 7.88 10.21
N VAL A 16 -7.51 7.56 9.19
CA VAL A 16 -7.60 6.30 8.43
C VAL A 16 -7.34 5.08 9.33
N GLU A 17 -6.43 5.19 10.29
CA GLU A 17 -6.17 4.15 11.28
C GLU A 17 -7.37 3.90 12.20
N ASN A 18 -8.08 4.96 12.59
CA ASN A 18 -9.08 4.91 13.66
C ASN A 18 -10.53 4.89 13.17
N ASP A 19 -10.84 5.35 11.96
CA ASP A 19 -12.19 5.45 11.38
C ASP A 19 -12.17 5.21 9.87
N ASP A 20 -13.32 4.90 9.27
CA ASP A 20 -13.43 4.73 7.82
C ASP A 20 -13.11 6.07 7.11
N TYR A 21 -12.16 6.03 6.18
CA TYR A 21 -11.76 7.18 5.36
C TYR A 21 -12.94 7.83 4.61
N LYS A 22 -14.00 7.05 4.32
CA LYS A 22 -15.24 7.56 3.71
C LYS A 22 -15.93 8.60 4.56
N ASN A 23 -15.78 8.52 5.89
CA ASN A 23 -16.38 9.46 6.85
C ASN A 23 -15.64 10.80 6.94
N LEU A 24 -14.41 10.87 6.40
CA LEU A 24 -13.59 12.08 6.41
C LEU A 24 -14.12 13.11 5.41
N SER A 25 -14.22 14.35 5.89
CA SER A 25 -14.43 15.54 5.05
C SER A 25 -13.40 16.60 5.44
N MET A 26 -13.07 17.49 4.51
CA MET A 26 -12.13 18.60 4.75
C MET A 26 -12.54 19.43 5.97
N ARG A 27 -13.85 19.65 6.17
CA ARG A 27 -14.39 20.37 7.32
C ARG A 27 -14.18 19.63 8.64
N LYS A 28 -14.43 18.31 8.68
CA LYS A 28 -14.22 17.49 9.89
C LYS A 28 -12.74 17.44 10.25
N LEU A 29 -11.86 17.27 9.25
CA LEU A 29 -10.42 17.28 9.44
C LEU A 29 -9.94 18.63 9.99
N ALA A 30 -10.39 19.74 9.40
CA ALA A 30 -10.07 21.09 9.87
C ALA A 30 -10.47 21.30 11.33
N ALA A 31 -11.70 20.90 11.70
CA ALA A 31 -12.17 20.95 13.07
C ALA A 31 -11.29 20.11 14.01
N LYS A 32 -10.90 18.89 13.62
CA LYS A 32 -10.03 17.99 14.41
C LYS A 32 -8.68 18.63 14.74
N ILE A 33 -8.09 19.38 13.81
CA ILE A 33 -6.75 19.97 13.97
C ILE A 33 -6.73 21.46 14.35
N GLY A 34 -7.89 22.05 14.63
CA GLY A 34 -8.04 23.45 15.02
C GLY A 34 -7.82 24.46 13.87
N MET A 35 -8.14 24.08 12.64
CA MET A 35 -7.99 24.92 11.45
C MET A 35 -9.35 25.28 10.83
N THR A 36 -9.38 26.30 9.97
CA THR A 36 -10.53 26.54 9.11
C THR A 36 -10.46 25.64 7.88
N THR A 37 -11.61 25.27 7.32
CA THR A 37 -11.65 24.48 6.07
C THR A 37 -10.90 25.19 4.94
N GLY A 38 -11.04 26.53 4.84
CA GLY A 38 -10.33 27.34 3.85
C GLY A 38 -8.81 27.32 4.01
N ALA A 39 -8.29 27.15 5.23
CA ALA A 39 -6.85 26.99 5.46
C ALA A 39 -6.33 25.66 4.91
N ILE A 40 -7.09 24.56 5.04
CA ILE A 40 -6.68 23.27 4.42
C ILE A 40 -6.68 23.38 2.90
N TYR A 41 -7.65 24.08 2.31
CA TYR A 41 -7.72 24.26 0.84
C TYR A 41 -6.56 25.07 0.24
N LYS A 42 -5.76 25.75 1.06
CA LYS A 42 -4.49 26.37 0.60
C LYS A 42 -3.39 25.33 0.33
N TYR A 43 -3.49 24.15 0.93
CA TYR A 43 -2.52 23.06 0.82
C TYR A 43 -2.99 21.94 -0.10
N PHE A 44 -4.29 21.64 -0.08
CA PHE A 44 -4.89 20.58 -0.89
C PHE A 44 -6.15 21.10 -1.56
N ARG A 45 -6.16 21.14 -2.89
CA ARG A 45 -7.28 21.56 -3.74
C ARG A 45 -8.55 20.77 -3.43
N ASN A 46 -8.44 19.49 -3.10
CA ASN A 46 -9.57 18.63 -2.76
C ASN A 46 -9.17 17.46 -1.84
N LYS A 47 -10.15 16.66 -1.45
CA LYS A 47 -9.96 15.48 -0.59
C LYS A 47 -9.09 14.41 -1.28
N ASP A 48 -9.22 14.27 -2.59
CA ASP A 48 -8.52 13.24 -3.35
C ASP A 48 -7.01 13.53 -3.42
N GLU A 49 -6.62 14.79 -3.58
CA GLU A 49 -5.22 15.22 -3.50
C GLU A 49 -4.63 15.02 -2.10
N LEU A 50 -5.41 15.28 -1.05
CA LEU A 50 -5.00 14.96 0.32
C LEU A 50 -4.79 13.45 0.50
N PHE A 51 -5.75 12.63 0.06
CA PHE A 51 -5.65 11.18 0.13
C PHE A 51 -4.48 10.63 -0.68
N TYR A 52 -4.16 11.25 -1.82
CA TYR A 52 -2.96 10.94 -2.58
C TYR A 52 -1.68 11.17 -1.76
N GLN A 53 -1.51 12.35 -1.19
CA GLN A 53 -0.31 12.69 -0.40
C GLN A 53 -0.19 11.81 0.85
N VAL A 54 -1.33 11.42 1.44
CA VAL A 54 -1.38 10.43 2.53
C VAL A 54 -0.92 9.05 2.04
N SER A 55 -1.36 8.59 0.86
CA SER A 55 -0.94 7.32 0.30
C SER A 55 0.56 7.28 -0.05
N VAL A 56 1.13 8.39 -0.52
CA VAL A 56 2.58 8.55 -0.75
C VAL A 56 3.34 8.46 0.57
N LYS A 57 2.86 9.15 1.61
CA LYS A 57 3.45 9.10 2.95
C LYS A 57 3.43 7.69 3.53
N LEU A 58 2.30 6.99 3.46
CA LEU A 58 2.19 5.59 3.91
C LEU A 58 3.09 4.67 3.09
N SER A 59 3.17 4.84 1.78
CA SER A 59 4.08 4.07 0.93
C SER A 59 5.54 4.28 1.32
N GLN A 60 5.94 5.51 1.65
CA GLN A 60 7.28 5.76 2.16
C GLN A 60 7.50 5.09 3.53
N GLU A 61 6.53 5.12 4.43
CA GLU A 61 6.63 4.45 5.72
C GLU A 61 6.73 2.93 5.59
N PHE A 62 5.96 2.31 4.68
CA PHE A 62 6.12 0.90 4.34
C PHE A 62 7.52 0.64 3.79
N ALA A 63 7.98 1.44 2.83
CA ALA A 63 9.31 1.30 2.25
C ALA A 63 10.45 1.37 3.27
N GLU A 64 10.27 2.12 4.36
CA GLU A 64 11.23 2.27 5.46
C GLU A 64 11.11 1.13 6.50
N GLN A 65 9.92 0.55 6.68
CA GLN A 65 9.67 -0.58 7.59
C GLN A 65 10.09 -1.93 7.01
N VAL A 66 10.20 -2.02 5.68
CA VAL A 66 10.78 -3.15 4.99
C VAL A 66 12.29 -3.12 5.24
N ILE A 67 12.68 -3.61 6.41
CA ILE A 67 14.07 -3.82 6.77
C ILE A 67 14.53 -5.01 5.96
N THR A 68 15.37 -4.76 4.96
CA THR A 68 16.14 -5.80 4.29
C THR A 68 17.21 -6.29 5.27
N THR A 69 17.10 -7.54 5.72
CA THR A 69 18.23 -8.19 6.38
C THR A 69 19.28 -8.45 5.31
N PRO A 70 20.56 -8.05 5.50
CA PRO A 70 21.59 -8.15 4.45
C PRO A 70 21.87 -9.57 3.91
N GLU A 71 21.29 -10.57 4.56
CA GLU A 71 21.49 -12.00 4.30
C GLU A 71 20.32 -12.62 3.53
N ASP A 72 19.20 -11.91 3.39
CA ASP A 72 18.01 -12.42 2.71
C ASP A 72 18.20 -12.35 1.19
N SER A 73 17.76 -13.39 0.50
CA SER A 73 17.59 -13.35 -0.95
C SER A 73 16.40 -12.48 -1.34
N ALA A 74 16.42 -11.87 -2.52
CA ALA A 74 15.29 -11.11 -3.06
C ALA A 74 13.96 -11.89 -3.07
N LYS A 75 14.05 -13.22 -3.16
CA LYS A 75 12.90 -14.11 -3.00
C LYS A 75 12.33 -14.07 -1.58
N GLU A 76 13.18 -14.20 -0.56
CA GLU A 76 12.78 -14.16 0.85
C GLU A 76 12.19 -12.79 1.21
N GLU A 77 12.73 -11.72 0.64
CA GLU A 77 12.18 -10.38 0.79
C GLU A 77 10.75 -10.28 0.22
N ILE A 78 10.50 -10.77 -1.01
CA ILE A 78 9.15 -10.80 -1.58
C ILE A 78 8.17 -11.61 -0.71
N LEU A 79 8.62 -12.73 -0.16
CA LEU A 79 7.81 -13.56 0.74
C LEU A 79 7.48 -12.82 2.04
N SER A 80 8.47 -12.19 2.66
CA SER A 80 8.30 -11.39 3.88
C SER A 80 7.31 -10.25 3.65
N LEU A 81 7.47 -9.53 2.54
CA LEU A 81 6.55 -8.46 2.12
C LEU A 81 5.12 -8.96 1.98
N ALA A 82 4.92 -10.06 1.24
CA ALA A 82 3.58 -10.61 1.04
C ALA A 82 2.91 -11.00 2.36
N ASN A 83 3.66 -11.61 3.27
CA ASN A 83 3.18 -11.96 4.61
C ASN A 83 2.77 -10.73 5.41
N GLN A 84 3.60 -9.67 5.40
CA GLN A 84 3.28 -8.40 6.07
C GLN A 84 1.98 -7.77 5.52
N PHE A 85 1.79 -7.76 4.19
CA PHE A 85 0.54 -7.22 3.61
C PHE A 85 -0.69 -8.04 3.95
N CYS A 86 -0.58 -9.37 3.93
CA CYS A 86 -1.70 -10.24 4.31
C CYS A 86 -2.04 -10.09 5.80
N GLN A 87 -1.03 -9.99 6.66
CA GLN A 87 -1.22 -9.74 8.09
C GLN A 87 -1.82 -8.35 8.36
N LEU A 88 -1.34 -7.31 7.69
CA LEU A 88 -1.90 -5.96 7.78
C LEU A 88 -3.39 -5.94 7.42
N SER A 89 -3.80 -6.77 6.46
CA SER A 89 -5.21 -6.90 6.06
C SER A 89 -6.10 -7.44 7.19
N GLN A 90 -5.54 -8.28 8.06
CA GLN A 90 -6.24 -8.80 9.24
C GLN A 90 -6.19 -7.82 10.42
N GLU A 91 -5.03 -7.22 10.69
CA GLU A 91 -4.80 -6.39 11.87
C GLU A 91 -5.30 -4.96 11.71
N GLN A 92 -5.19 -4.40 10.51
CA GLN A 92 -5.45 -3.00 10.20
C GLN A 92 -6.32 -2.84 8.94
N PRO A 93 -7.55 -3.41 8.93
CA PRO A 93 -8.40 -3.48 7.74
C PRO A 93 -8.77 -2.11 7.16
N LYS A 94 -8.79 -1.05 7.98
CA LYS A 94 -9.11 0.31 7.52
C LYS A 94 -7.98 0.90 6.67
N ILE A 95 -6.72 0.67 7.05
CA ILE A 95 -5.56 1.09 6.27
C ILE A 95 -5.53 0.32 4.94
N THR A 96 -5.71 -1.00 4.98
CA THR A 96 -5.76 -1.84 3.78
C THR A 96 -6.88 -1.39 2.83
N ASN A 97 -8.08 -1.10 3.36
CA ASN A 97 -9.18 -0.55 2.56
C ASN A 97 -8.87 0.82 1.95
N PHE A 98 -8.18 1.70 2.69
CA PHE A 98 -7.77 3.01 2.20
C PHE A 98 -6.73 2.90 1.09
N LEU A 99 -5.72 2.03 1.25
CA LEU A 99 -4.61 1.93 0.30
C LEU A 99 -5.00 1.21 -0.99
N PHE A 100 -5.81 0.15 -0.93
CA PHE A 100 -6.05 -0.73 -2.09
C PHE A 100 -7.44 -0.62 -2.70
N PHE A 101 -8.43 -0.17 -1.92
CA PHE A 101 -9.84 -0.22 -2.33
C PHE A 101 -10.52 1.15 -2.29
N ASN A 102 -9.75 2.23 -2.18
CA ASN A 102 -10.24 3.58 -2.29
C ASN A 102 -10.30 4.01 -3.76
N SER A 103 -11.51 4.17 -4.29
CA SER A 103 -11.71 4.60 -5.68
C SER A 103 -11.23 6.02 -5.97
N SER A 104 -11.07 6.88 -4.95
CA SER A 104 -10.41 8.17 -5.16
C SER A 104 -8.95 8.00 -5.58
N LEU A 105 -8.40 6.80 -5.37
CA LEU A 105 -7.06 6.44 -5.79
C LEU A 105 -6.99 5.82 -7.20
N SER A 106 -8.11 5.62 -7.90
CA SER A 106 -8.15 4.86 -9.16
C SER A 106 -7.36 5.51 -10.30
N ASN A 107 -7.40 6.84 -10.41
CA ASN A 107 -6.61 7.57 -11.41
C ASN A 107 -5.10 7.46 -11.15
N PHE A 108 -4.68 7.05 -9.94
CA PHE A 108 -3.28 6.86 -9.58
C PHE A 108 -2.75 5.50 -10.03
N TYR A 109 -3.58 4.44 -10.06
CA TYR A 109 -3.18 3.13 -10.61
C TYR A 109 -3.01 3.15 -12.14
N GLN A 110 -3.58 4.15 -12.81
CA GLN A 110 -3.57 4.25 -14.28
C GLN A 110 -2.38 5.05 -14.83
N ASN A 111 -1.70 5.83 -13.98
CA ASN A 111 -0.49 6.56 -14.34
C ASN A 111 0.68 5.93 -13.61
N THR A 112 1.74 5.53 -14.32
CA THR A 112 2.97 5.00 -13.72
C THR A 112 3.67 6.12 -12.93
N ASN A 113 3.24 6.36 -11.71
CA ASN A 113 3.80 7.39 -10.83
C ASN A 113 4.85 6.76 -9.92
N HIS A 114 6.10 7.17 -10.08
CA HIS A 114 7.25 6.86 -9.22
C HIS A 114 7.22 7.55 -7.85
N ASP A 115 6.08 8.14 -7.46
CA ASP A 115 5.94 8.80 -6.15
C ASP A 115 5.86 7.77 -5.01
N PHE A 116 5.60 6.50 -5.33
CA PHE A 116 5.46 5.41 -4.39
C PHE A 116 6.78 4.64 -4.25
N LYS A 117 7.64 5.06 -3.31
CA LYS A 117 8.93 4.38 -3.05
C LYS A 117 8.80 2.87 -2.83
N PHE A 118 7.71 2.43 -2.18
CA PHE A 118 7.45 1.01 -1.96
C PHE A 118 7.26 0.25 -3.28
N TYR A 119 6.60 0.85 -4.27
CA TYR A 119 6.44 0.24 -5.59
C TYR A 119 7.79 0.06 -6.28
N ASP A 120 8.65 1.08 -6.26
CA ASP A 120 9.97 1.00 -6.88
C ASP A 120 10.84 -0.10 -6.22
N GLN A 121 10.81 -0.21 -4.89
CA GLN A 121 11.50 -1.29 -4.16
C GLN A 121 10.98 -2.68 -4.54
N VAL A 122 9.66 -2.87 -4.58
CA VAL A 122 9.08 -4.17 -4.98
C VAL A 122 9.45 -4.50 -6.42
N MET A 123 9.43 -3.52 -7.32
CA MET A 123 9.83 -3.74 -8.72
C MET A 123 11.30 -4.14 -8.86
N GLU A 124 12.19 -3.59 -8.03
CA GLU A 124 13.59 -4.02 -7.97
C GLU A 124 13.71 -5.50 -7.56
N LEU A 125 12.96 -5.94 -6.54
CA LEU A 125 12.94 -7.34 -6.12
C LEU A 125 12.35 -8.26 -7.19
N VAL A 126 11.26 -7.84 -7.82
CA VAL A 126 10.63 -8.56 -8.94
C VAL A 126 11.64 -8.76 -10.07
N TRP A 127 12.39 -7.72 -10.43
CA TRP A 127 13.44 -7.78 -11.45
C TRP A 127 14.55 -8.77 -11.08
N GLN A 128 14.99 -8.79 -9.82
CA GLN A 128 16.04 -9.71 -9.35
C GLN A 128 15.58 -11.19 -9.35
N VAL A 129 14.29 -11.44 -9.12
CA VAL A 129 13.74 -12.81 -8.99
C VAL A 129 13.21 -13.36 -10.31
N ASN A 130 12.82 -12.52 -11.26
CA ASN A 130 12.21 -12.95 -12.52
C ASN A 130 13.19 -13.76 -13.40
N GLN A 131 12.81 -15.00 -13.75
CA GLN A 131 13.67 -15.96 -14.48
C GLN A 131 13.45 -15.96 -16.00
N LYS A 132 12.88 -14.87 -16.55
CA LYS A 132 12.81 -14.49 -17.98
C LYS A 132 11.80 -15.22 -18.89
N GLY A 133 10.72 -15.78 -18.36
CA GLY A 133 9.58 -16.27 -19.19
C GLY A 133 8.53 -15.20 -19.54
N ILE A 134 8.48 -14.10 -18.78
CA ILE A 134 7.53 -12.99 -18.91
C ILE A 134 8.20 -11.66 -18.57
N THR A 135 7.56 -10.53 -18.89
CA THR A 135 8.07 -9.21 -18.50
C THR A 135 7.97 -9.01 -16.98
N ASP A 136 8.83 -8.15 -16.42
CA ASP A 136 8.79 -7.83 -14.98
C ASP A 136 7.42 -7.27 -14.55
N GLN A 137 6.78 -6.49 -15.42
CA GLN A 137 5.42 -6.00 -15.19
C GLN A 137 4.39 -7.14 -15.10
N GLN A 138 4.48 -8.15 -15.97
CA GLN A 138 3.60 -9.31 -15.92
C GLN A 138 3.86 -10.13 -14.65
N PHE A 139 5.12 -10.30 -14.27
CA PHE A 139 5.49 -11.03 -13.06
C PHE A 139 5.03 -10.32 -11.79
N PHE A 140 5.25 -9.01 -11.69
CA PHE A 140 4.68 -8.15 -10.66
C PHE A 140 3.16 -8.32 -10.61
N THR A 141 2.48 -8.25 -11.76
CA THR A 141 1.02 -8.37 -11.82
C THR A 141 0.53 -9.71 -11.25
N GLN A 142 1.24 -10.82 -11.50
CA GLN A 142 0.89 -12.13 -10.94
C GLN A 142 1.01 -12.17 -9.41
N ILE A 143 2.16 -11.74 -8.88
CA ILE A 143 2.41 -11.68 -7.44
C ILE A 143 1.39 -10.76 -6.76
N TRP A 144 1.21 -9.55 -7.31
CA TRP A 144 0.36 -8.53 -6.73
C TRP A 144 -1.13 -8.90 -6.79
N SER A 145 -1.57 -9.54 -7.87
CA SER A 145 -2.96 -10.03 -7.97
C SER A 145 -3.27 -11.09 -6.92
N PHE A 146 -2.33 -11.98 -6.63
CA PHE A 146 -2.48 -12.96 -5.55
C PHE A 146 -2.57 -12.26 -4.19
N ILE A 147 -1.61 -11.38 -3.86
CA ILE A 147 -1.58 -10.68 -2.57
C ILE A 147 -2.87 -9.87 -2.37
N GLN A 148 -3.24 -9.01 -3.33
CA GLN A 148 -4.45 -8.18 -3.19
C GLN A 148 -5.74 -9.02 -3.17
N GLY A 149 -5.81 -10.08 -3.99
CA GLY A 149 -6.96 -10.99 -4.00
C GLY A 149 -7.12 -11.72 -2.67
N TYR A 150 -6.03 -12.23 -2.11
CA TYR A 150 -6.06 -12.93 -0.83
C TYR A 150 -6.36 -11.98 0.33
N SER A 151 -5.73 -10.79 0.36
CA SER A 151 -6.05 -9.70 1.29
C SER A 151 -7.53 -9.35 1.26
N LEU A 152 -8.15 -9.26 0.08
CA LEU A 152 -9.58 -9.00 -0.05
C LEU A 152 -10.43 -10.11 0.57
N LEU A 153 -10.07 -11.38 0.37
CA LEU A 153 -10.78 -12.51 0.97
C LEU A 153 -10.67 -12.50 2.51
N ILE A 154 -9.49 -12.16 3.04
CA ILE A 154 -9.25 -11.98 4.48
C ILE A 154 -10.13 -10.84 5.02
N LEU A 155 -10.12 -9.68 4.37
CA LEU A 155 -10.91 -8.51 4.78
C LEU A 155 -12.42 -8.79 4.84
N ASN A 156 -12.93 -9.64 3.94
CA ASN A 156 -14.34 -10.01 3.89
C ASN A 156 -14.67 -11.23 4.77
N GLY A 157 -13.70 -11.75 5.53
CA GLY A 157 -13.90 -12.91 6.41
C GLY A 157 -14.17 -14.22 5.68
N VAL A 158 -13.82 -14.31 4.39
CA VAL A 158 -13.98 -15.55 3.59
C VAL A 158 -12.94 -16.59 4.03
N THR A 159 -11.77 -16.12 4.49
CA THR A 159 -10.66 -16.95 4.98
C THR A 159 -9.89 -16.20 6.05
N ASN A 160 -9.14 -16.92 6.89
CA ASN A 160 -8.14 -16.34 7.77
C ASN A 160 -6.79 -16.28 7.04
N TYR A 161 -5.89 -15.42 7.53
CA TYR A 161 -4.50 -15.42 7.08
C TYR A 161 -3.84 -16.76 7.39
N ASP A 162 -3.08 -17.26 6.42
CA ASP A 162 -2.30 -18.50 6.47
C ASP A 162 -0.96 -18.22 5.78
N GLN A 163 0.09 -18.09 6.59
CA GLN A 163 1.45 -17.83 6.12
C GLN A 163 1.95 -18.95 5.19
N SER A 164 1.66 -20.22 5.50
CA SER A 164 2.10 -21.36 4.69
C SER A 164 1.41 -21.42 3.33
N LEU A 165 0.20 -20.86 3.19
CA LEU A 165 -0.44 -20.69 1.90
C LEU A 165 0.26 -19.62 1.06
N VAL A 166 0.59 -18.46 1.67
CA VAL A 166 1.31 -17.37 1.00
C VAL A 166 2.66 -17.83 0.49
N GLU A 167 3.45 -18.47 1.36
CA GLU A 167 4.78 -18.98 1.01
C GLU A 167 4.74 -19.97 -0.15
N ARG A 168 3.87 -21.00 -0.08
CA ARG A 168 3.76 -22.01 -1.15
C ARG A 168 3.34 -21.40 -2.47
N THR A 169 2.34 -20.52 -2.46
CA THR A 169 1.78 -19.94 -3.69
C THR A 169 2.81 -19.04 -4.38
N LEU A 170 3.52 -18.21 -3.62
CA LEU A 170 4.57 -17.36 -4.19
C LEU A 170 5.77 -18.17 -4.66
N ASP A 171 6.16 -19.24 -3.95
CA ASP A 171 7.18 -20.18 -4.42
C ASP A 171 6.82 -20.79 -5.78
N GLU A 172 5.55 -21.18 -5.96
CA GLU A 172 5.04 -21.73 -7.22
C GLU A 172 5.04 -20.69 -8.33
N ILE A 173 4.60 -19.46 -8.06
CA ILE A 173 4.63 -18.34 -9.04
C ILE A 173 6.07 -18.06 -9.49
N ILE A 174 7.00 -17.97 -8.53
CA ILE A 174 8.41 -17.69 -8.81
C ILE A 174 9.03 -18.84 -9.64
N ARG A 175 8.78 -20.10 -9.28
CA ARG A 175 9.28 -21.27 -10.03
C ARG A 175 8.64 -21.39 -11.41
N GLY A 176 7.36 -21.06 -11.54
CA GLY A 176 6.58 -21.17 -12.77
C GLY A 176 6.98 -20.16 -13.85
N SER A 177 7.71 -19.11 -13.49
CA SER A 177 8.32 -18.16 -14.44
C SER A 177 9.43 -18.77 -15.31
N ARG A 178 9.86 -20.02 -15.02
CA ARG A 178 10.77 -20.83 -15.84
C ARG A 178 10.03 -21.45 -17.02
N LYS A 179 9.82 -20.72 -18.11
CA LYS A 179 9.51 -21.31 -19.42
C LYS A 179 10.23 -20.57 -20.54
#